data_AF-A0A9X0W7K3-F1
#
_entry.id   AF-A0A9X0W7K3-F1
#
_cell.length_a   1.000
_cell.length_b   1.000
_cell.length_c   1.000
_cell.angle_alpha   90.00
_cell.angle_beta   90.00
_cell.angle_gamma   90.00
#
_symmetry.space_group_name_H-M   'P 1'
#
loop_
_entity.id
_entity.type
_entity.pdbx_description
1 polymer ?
#
loop_
_entity_poly.entity_id
_entity_poly.type
_entity_poly.pdbx_seq_one_letter_code
_entity_poly.pdbx_strand_id
1 'polypeptide(L)'
;MAADRAYRRVNLNARLLVRLALEKGYSYAQIGELTGVSEGSVKRWHATGRADADRIKELEALIGPVRLSPEALTDQLIRIYRERRRRYRLGRAQLKSLAGRRTLKAAFIEQLSELMLDRGYYLLDGCLEQEEDFIVISLRQLNKLVPYRLGPQDIDGYLPPISEAIEDNEEGL
;
A
#
# COMPACT_ATOMS: atom_id res chain seq x y z
N MET A 1 30.76 13.90 6.45
CA MET A 1 30.23 12.55 6.18
C MET A 1 28.76 12.55 6.55
N ALA A 2 27.89 12.83 5.57
CA ALA A 2 26.45 12.84 5.80
C ALA A 2 25.96 11.39 5.83
N ALA A 3 25.56 10.94 7.02
CA ALA A 3 24.97 9.62 7.19
C ALA A 3 23.72 9.52 6.32
N ASP A 4 23.77 8.53 5.44
CA ASP A 4 22.68 8.02 4.62
C ASP A 4 21.43 7.88 5.51
N ARG A 5 20.51 8.85 5.45
CA ARG A 5 19.16 8.70 6.02
C ARG A 5 18.46 7.68 5.13
N ALA A 6 18.77 6.40 5.34
CA ALA A 6 18.03 5.30 4.76
C ALA A 6 16.56 5.55 5.06
N TYR A 7 15.79 5.81 4.01
CA TYR A 7 14.35 5.98 4.04
C TYR A 7 13.77 4.84 4.89
N ARG A 8 13.25 5.12 6.09
CA ARG A 8 12.47 4.14 6.87
C ARG A 8 11.20 3.82 6.09
N ARG A 9 11.28 2.86 5.18
CA ARG A 9 10.14 2.37 4.43
C ARG A 9 9.25 1.60 5.40
N VAL A 10 7.95 1.85 5.36
CA VAL A 10 6.96 1.11 6.16
C VAL A 10 6.50 -0.09 5.34
N ASN A 11 6.61 -1.30 5.91
CA ASN A 11 6.03 -2.50 5.33
C ASN A 11 4.55 -2.61 5.75
N LEU A 12 3.66 -2.52 4.77
CA LEU A 12 2.20 -2.57 4.98
C LEU A 12 1.63 -4.00 5.01
N ASN A 13 2.46 -5.00 4.70
CA ASN A 13 2.10 -6.42 4.73
C ASN A 13 2.41 -7.05 6.10
N ALA A 14 2.85 -6.25 7.08
CA ALA A 14 3.30 -6.74 8.38
C ALA A 14 2.27 -7.61 9.11
N ARG A 15 0.98 -7.26 9.05
CA ARG A 15 -0.09 -8.08 9.65
C ARG A 15 -0.12 -9.48 9.05
N LEU A 16 -0.01 -9.57 7.72
CA LEU A 16 -0.09 -10.84 7.03
C LEU A 16 1.17 -11.67 7.22
N LEU A 17 2.35 -11.05 7.22
CA LEU A 17 3.62 -11.71 7.56
C LEU A 17 3.58 -12.33 8.95
N VAL A 18 3.13 -11.56 9.95
CA VAL A 18 2.97 -12.07 11.32
C VAL A 18 1.94 -13.18 11.37
N ARG A 19 0.77 -13.02 10.73
CA ARG A 19 -0.27 -14.07 10.68
C ARG A 19 0.26 -15.37 10.08
N LEU A 20 0.95 -15.32 8.95
CA LEU A 20 1.52 -16.50 8.29
C LEU A 20 2.59 -17.18 9.15
N ALA A 21 3.37 -16.40 9.90
CA ALA A 21 4.33 -16.93 10.86
C ALA A 21 3.63 -17.67 12.01
N LEU A 22 2.54 -17.10 12.55
CA LEU A 22 1.71 -17.78 13.57
C LEU A 22 1.10 -19.07 13.01
N GLU A 23 0.60 -19.07 11.77
CA GLU A 23 0.05 -20.26 11.11
C GLU A 23 1.12 -21.35 10.86
N LYS A 24 2.39 -20.97 10.74
CA LYS A 24 3.54 -21.89 10.69
C LYS A 24 4.02 -22.36 12.08
N GLY A 25 3.38 -21.91 13.15
CA GLY A 25 3.66 -22.34 14.53
C GLY A 25 4.65 -21.46 15.30
N TYR A 26 5.07 -20.31 14.76
CA TYR A 26 5.89 -19.37 15.51
C TYR A 26 5.04 -18.62 16.53
N SER A 27 5.58 -18.35 17.71
CA SER A 27 4.98 -17.45 18.69
C SER A 27 5.40 -15.99 18.45
N TYR A 28 4.66 -15.03 19.01
CA TYR A 28 5.08 -13.61 18.94
C TYR A 28 6.47 -13.36 19.54
N ALA A 29 6.86 -14.12 20.58
CA ALA A 29 8.17 -14.01 21.19
C ALA A 29 9.26 -14.47 20.23
N GLN A 30 9.08 -15.62 19.58
CA GLN A 30 10.01 -16.14 18.57
C GLN A 30 10.13 -15.23 17.35
N ILE A 31 9.03 -14.62 16.91
CA ILE A 31 9.07 -13.62 15.83
C ILE A 31 9.86 -12.38 16.28
N GLY A 32 9.70 -11.97 17.54
CA GLY A 32 10.44 -10.86 18.13
C GLY A 32 11.94 -11.13 18.17
N GLU A 33 12.34 -12.31 18.63
CA GLU A 33 13.73 -12.79 18.63
C GLU A 33 14.31 -12.78 17.21
N LEU A 34 13.59 -13.36 16.23
CA LEU A 34 14.00 -13.38 14.83
C LEU A 34 14.21 -11.98 14.27
N THR A 35 13.32 -11.04 14.58
CA THR A 35 13.34 -9.69 13.98
C THR A 35 14.10 -8.66 14.81
N GLY A 36 14.70 -9.08 15.93
CA GLY A 36 15.43 -8.21 16.85
C GLY A 36 14.54 -7.12 17.47
N VAL A 37 13.27 -7.39 17.72
CA VAL A 37 12.32 -6.47 18.38
C VAL A 37 11.56 -7.16 19.51
N SER A 38 10.94 -6.36 20.39
CA SER A 38 10.13 -6.93 21.48
C SER A 38 8.85 -7.60 20.98
N GLU A 39 8.36 -8.60 21.71
CA GLU A 39 7.07 -9.26 21.46
C GLU A 39 5.92 -8.23 21.33
N GLY A 40 5.91 -7.21 22.18
CA GLY A 40 4.94 -6.12 22.12
C GLY A 40 4.97 -5.34 20.80
N SER A 41 6.14 -5.22 20.17
CA SER A 41 6.29 -4.61 18.85
C SER A 41 5.67 -5.48 17.76
N VAL A 42 5.87 -6.81 17.83
CA VAL A 42 5.25 -7.77 16.90
C VAL A 42 3.72 -7.77 17.05
N LYS A 43 3.20 -7.72 18.28
CA LYS A 43 1.75 -7.59 18.52
C LYS A 43 1.19 -6.31 17.91
N ARG A 44 1.91 -5.18 18.02
CA ARG A 44 1.52 -3.93 17.35
C ARG A 44 1.56 -4.06 15.82
N TRP A 45 2.54 -4.75 15.25
CA TRP A 45 2.57 -5.01 13.81
C TRP A 45 1.36 -5.82 13.35
N HIS A 46 0.98 -6.85 14.11
CA HIS A 46 -0.21 -7.65 13.82
C HIS A 46 -1.50 -6.79 13.88
N ALA A 47 -1.63 -5.97 14.93
CA ALA A 47 -2.78 -5.11 15.11
C ALA A 47 -2.88 -4.00 14.06
N THR A 48 -1.79 -3.27 13.80
CA THR A 48 -1.79 -2.09 12.91
C THR A 48 -1.55 -2.45 11.45
N GLY A 49 -0.95 -3.61 11.17
CA GLY A 49 -0.50 -4.01 9.84
C GLY A 49 0.56 -3.10 9.27
N ARG A 50 1.42 -2.54 10.12
CA ARG A 50 2.56 -1.71 9.75
C ARG A 50 3.78 -2.13 10.55
N ALA A 51 4.91 -2.25 9.88
CA ALA A 51 6.22 -2.46 10.50
C ALA A 51 7.28 -1.61 9.80
N ASP A 52 8.40 -1.38 10.48
CA ASP A 52 9.60 -0.89 9.83
C ASP A 52 10.11 -1.96 8.85
N ALA A 53 10.35 -1.59 7.59
CA ALA A 53 10.71 -2.53 6.53
C ALA A 53 12.03 -3.25 6.82
N ASP A 54 12.99 -2.59 7.47
CA ASP A 54 14.28 -3.20 7.79
C ASP A 54 14.11 -4.22 8.90
N ARG A 55 13.25 -3.93 9.89
CA ARG A 55 12.99 -4.83 11.02
C ARG A 55 12.22 -6.08 10.62
N ILE A 56 11.27 -5.98 9.69
CA ILE A 56 10.46 -7.13 9.29
C ILE A 56 11.09 -7.97 8.16
N LYS A 57 12.21 -7.52 7.60
CA LYS A 57 12.87 -8.15 6.44
C LYS A 57 13.23 -9.61 6.69
N GLU A 58 13.70 -9.95 7.89
CA GLU A 58 14.05 -11.33 8.26
C GLU A 58 12.82 -12.23 8.33
N LEU A 59 11.71 -11.71 8.86
CA LEU A 59 10.43 -12.41 8.83
C LEU A 59 9.93 -12.61 7.40
N GLU A 60 10.05 -11.60 6.53
CA GLU A 60 9.69 -11.71 5.11
C GLU A 60 10.56 -12.74 4.37
N ALA A 61 11.86 -12.80 4.66
CA ALA A 61 12.76 -13.81 4.09
C ALA A 61 12.39 -15.23 4.54
N LEU A 62 12.01 -15.41 5.80
CA LEU A 62 11.58 -16.70 6.36
C LEU A 62 10.24 -17.18 5.78
N ILE A 63 9.27 -16.27 5.66
CA ILE A 63 7.93 -16.59 5.16
C ILE A 63 7.92 -16.72 3.63
N GLY A 64 8.78 -15.98 2.95
CA GLY A 64 8.79 -15.82 1.50
C GLY A 64 7.81 -14.74 1.03
N PRO A 65 7.80 -14.45 -0.29
CA PRO A 65 6.95 -13.41 -0.86
C PRO A 65 5.48 -13.73 -0.64
N VAL A 66 4.84 -12.87 0.16
CA VAL A 66 3.42 -12.98 0.51
C VAL A 66 2.57 -12.52 -0.66
N ARG A 67 1.98 -13.46 -1.40
CA ARG A 67 1.06 -13.14 -2.50
C ARG A 67 -0.30 -12.80 -1.94
N LEU A 68 -0.70 -11.54 -2.05
CA LEU A 68 -2.06 -11.14 -1.72
C LEU A 68 -3.04 -11.70 -2.74
N SER A 69 -4.19 -12.16 -2.22
CA SER A 69 -5.37 -12.32 -3.05
C SER A 69 -5.85 -10.94 -3.51
N PRO A 70 -6.59 -10.85 -4.63
CA PRO A 70 -7.23 -9.62 -5.07
C PRO A 70 -8.03 -8.92 -3.96
N GLU A 71 -8.76 -9.69 -3.14
CA GLU A 71 -9.57 -9.18 -2.03
C GLU A 71 -8.70 -8.56 -0.93
N ALA A 72 -7.64 -9.27 -0.50
CA ALA A 72 -6.75 -8.78 0.54
C ALA A 72 -6.00 -7.51 0.09
N LEU A 73 -5.59 -7.46 -1.19
CA LEU A 73 -4.99 -6.27 -1.76
C LEU A 73 -6.00 -5.10 -1.85
N THR A 74 -7.25 -5.38 -2.24
CA THR A 74 -8.32 -4.38 -2.28
C THR A 74 -8.52 -3.74 -0.90
N ASP A 75 -8.67 -4.56 0.14
CA ASP A 75 -8.88 -4.09 1.50
C ASP A 75 -7.69 -3.23 1.98
N GLN A 76 -6.47 -3.61 1.58
CA GLN A 76 -5.27 -2.86 1.88
C GLN A 76 -5.22 -1.50 1.18
N LEU A 77 -5.57 -1.42 -0.11
CA LEU A 77 -5.63 -0.16 -0.86
C LEU A 77 -6.69 0.79 -0.26
N ILE A 78 -7.86 0.25 0.07
CA ILE A 78 -8.94 1.03 0.72
C ILE A 78 -8.51 1.51 2.11
N ARG A 79 -7.80 0.69 2.88
CA ARG A 79 -7.26 1.09 4.17
C ARG A 79 -6.29 2.28 4.01
N ILE A 80 -5.36 2.21 3.07
CA ILE A 80 -4.43 3.31 2.77
C ILE A 80 -5.21 4.59 2.43
N TYR A 81 -6.25 4.47 1.59
CA TYR A 81 -7.12 5.60 1.26
C TYR A 81 -7.77 6.21 2.51
N ARG A 82 -8.37 5.38 3.36
CA ARG A 82 -9.09 5.82 4.57
C ARG A 82 -8.16 6.50 5.56
N GLU A 83 -6.94 6.00 5.70
CA GLU A 83 -5.90 6.57 6.57
C GLU A 83 -5.41 7.92 6.04
N ARG A 84 -5.25 8.06 4.71
CA ARG A 84 -4.84 9.32 4.08
C ARG A 84 -5.98 10.34 3.95
N ARG A 85 -7.25 9.89 3.98
CA ARG A 85 -8.47 10.67 3.71
C ARG A 85 -8.47 11.43 2.38
N ARG A 86 -7.62 11.03 1.43
CA ARG A 86 -7.48 11.64 0.10
C ARG A 86 -7.10 10.60 -0.95
N ARG A 87 -7.46 10.87 -2.21
CA ARG A 87 -6.98 10.10 -3.37
C ARG A 87 -5.46 10.03 -3.40
N TYR A 88 -4.93 8.93 -3.89
CA TYR A 88 -3.48 8.74 -3.98
C TYR A 88 -3.11 7.95 -5.22
N ARG A 89 -1.87 8.15 -5.65
CA ARG A 89 -1.26 7.49 -6.80
C ARG A 89 -0.29 6.41 -6.32
N LEU A 90 -0.20 5.33 -7.08
CA LEU A 90 0.76 4.25 -6.87
C LEU A 90 1.28 3.75 -8.22
N GLY A 91 2.59 3.69 -8.37
CA GLY A 91 3.19 3.12 -9.58
C GLY A 91 3.04 1.60 -9.63
N ARG A 92 3.13 1.01 -10.81
CA ARG A 92 3.09 -0.46 -11.00
C ARG A 92 4.08 -1.22 -10.13
N ALA A 93 5.28 -0.68 -9.89
CA ALA A 93 6.27 -1.30 -9.01
C ALA A 93 5.79 -1.39 -7.55
N GLN A 94 5.11 -0.35 -7.06
CA GLN A 94 4.54 -0.34 -5.72
C GLN A 94 3.35 -1.31 -5.63
N LEU A 95 2.48 -1.35 -6.64
CA LEU A 95 1.37 -2.32 -6.67
C LEU A 95 1.87 -3.77 -6.70
N LYS A 96 2.91 -4.06 -7.48
CA LYS A 96 3.60 -5.37 -7.51
C LYS A 96 4.13 -5.75 -6.12
N SER A 97 4.81 -4.81 -5.46
CA SER A 97 5.38 -5.01 -4.13
C SER A 97 4.29 -5.26 -3.09
N LEU A 98 3.22 -4.46 -3.08
CA LEU A 98 2.07 -4.66 -2.19
C LEU A 98 1.42 -6.01 -2.43
N ALA A 99 1.17 -6.37 -3.69
CA ALA A 99 0.58 -7.65 -4.06
C ALA A 99 1.49 -8.86 -3.78
N GLY A 100 2.79 -8.64 -3.51
CA GLY A 100 3.82 -9.68 -3.43
C GLY A 100 4.01 -10.45 -4.74
N ARG A 101 3.83 -9.77 -5.88
CA ARG A 101 3.89 -10.38 -7.23
C ARG A 101 5.06 -9.83 -8.03
N ARG A 102 5.74 -10.72 -8.77
CA ARG A 102 6.79 -10.31 -9.74
C ARG A 102 6.19 -9.59 -10.95
N THR A 103 5.00 -10.00 -11.36
CA THR A 103 4.26 -9.44 -12.50
C THR A 103 2.80 -9.23 -12.12
N LEU A 104 2.19 -8.17 -12.65
CA LEU A 104 0.74 -7.94 -12.56
C LEU A 104 0.13 -8.29 -13.92
N LYS A 105 -0.66 -9.35 -13.97
CA LYS A 105 -1.40 -9.70 -15.19
C LYS A 105 -2.60 -8.77 -15.34
N ALA A 106 -3.00 -8.46 -16.56
CA ALA A 106 -4.18 -7.63 -16.85
C ALA A 106 -5.44 -8.17 -16.12
N ALA A 107 -5.71 -9.47 -16.22
CA ALA A 107 -6.83 -10.11 -15.52
C ALA A 107 -6.80 -9.93 -13.98
N PHE A 108 -5.62 -9.82 -13.36
CA PHE A 108 -5.53 -9.54 -11.93
C PHE A 108 -5.89 -8.09 -11.61
N ILE A 109 -5.52 -7.16 -12.49
CA ILE A 109 -5.86 -5.73 -12.35
C ILE A 109 -7.36 -5.53 -12.58
N GLU A 110 -7.93 -6.17 -13.60
CA GLU A 110 -9.39 -6.16 -13.86
C GLU A 110 -10.17 -6.63 -12.63
N GLN A 111 -9.81 -7.80 -12.10
CA GLN A 111 -10.44 -8.33 -10.89
C GLN A 111 -10.26 -7.39 -9.68
N LEU A 112 -9.09 -6.76 -9.53
CA LEU A 112 -8.85 -5.79 -8.47
C LEU A 112 -9.75 -4.57 -8.63
N SER A 113 -9.91 -4.04 -9.85
CA SER A 113 -10.77 -2.91 -10.17
C SER A 113 -12.24 -3.20 -9.89
N GLU A 114 -12.74 -4.39 -10.24
CA GLU A 114 -14.11 -4.84 -9.92
C GLU A 114 -14.33 -4.85 -8.40
N LEU A 115 -13.42 -5.48 -7.64
CA LEU A 115 -13.50 -5.56 -6.19
C LEU A 115 -13.40 -4.20 -5.49
N MET A 116 -12.65 -3.25 -6.05
CA MET A 116 -12.58 -1.88 -5.57
C MET A 116 -13.94 -1.17 -5.80
N LEU A 117 -14.53 -1.37 -6.98
CA LEU A 117 -15.80 -0.75 -7.39
C LEU A 117 -16.94 -1.22 -6.50
N ASP A 118 -17.03 -2.52 -6.24
CA ASP A 118 -18.03 -3.12 -5.33
C ASP A 118 -17.97 -2.52 -3.92
N ARG A 119 -16.78 -2.05 -3.50
CA ARG A 119 -16.56 -1.40 -2.21
C ARG A 119 -16.66 0.14 -2.26
N GLY A 120 -17.05 0.71 -3.39
CA GLY A 120 -17.26 2.15 -3.57
C GLY A 120 -16.00 2.96 -3.89
N TYR A 121 -14.99 2.33 -4.50
CA TYR A 121 -13.74 2.97 -4.90
C TYR A 121 -13.40 2.64 -6.35
N TYR A 122 -12.68 3.51 -7.04
CA TYR A 122 -12.08 3.24 -8.34
C TYR A 122 -10.58 3.02 -8.20
N LEU A 123 -10.08 2.08 -8.97
CA LEU A 123 -8.67 1.97 -9.36
C LEU A 123 -8.58 2.43 -10.82
N LEU A 124 -8.22 3.69 -11.04
CA LEU A 124 -8.06 4.23 -12.38
C LEU A 124 -6.66 3.90 -12.88
N ASP A 125 -6.56 3.34 -14.08
CA ASP A 125 -5.29 3.16 -14.78
C ASP A 125 -4.93 4.48 -15.48
N GLY A 126 -4.00 5.21 -14.87
CA GLY A 126 -3.52 6.50 -15.36
C GLY A 126 -2.42 6.28 -16.37
N CYS A 127 -2.77 6.25 -17.65
CA CYS A 127 -1.79 6.14 -18.74
C CYS A 127 -1.21 7.54 -19.06
N LEU A 128 -0.37 8.08 -18.18
CA LEU A 128 0.36 9.33 -18.47
C LEU A 128 1.76 9.02 -18.98
N GLU A 129 1.90 9.22 -20.29
CA GLU A 129 3.09 9.34 -21.16
C GLU A 129 4.25 8.34 -21.06
N GLN A 130 4.43 7.56 -19.99
CA GLN A 130 5.41 6.46 -19.90
C GLN A 130 5.41 5.70 -18.56
N GLU A 131 4.64 6.13 -17.55
CA GLU A 131 4.55 5.43 -16.26
C GLU A 131 3.16 4.82 -16.08
N GLU A 132 3.10 3.49 -15.93
CA GLU A 132 1.88 2.77 -15.53
C GLU A 132 1.56 3.10 -14.07
N ASP A 133 0.80 4.18 -13.88
CA ASP A 133 0.35 4.68 -12.59
C ASP A 133 -1.11 4.28 -12.33
N PHE A 134 -1.41 3.90 -11.10
CA PHE A 134 -2.78 3.66 -10.66
C PHE A 134 -3.22 4.74 -9.67
N ILE A 135 -4.46 5.20 -9.81
CA ILE A 135 -5.08 6.18 -8.92
C ILE A 135 -6.20 5.51 -8.15
N VAL A 136 -6.13 5.55 -6.81
CA VAL A 136 -7.22 5.10 -5.95
C VAL A 136 -8.05 6.29 -5.50
N ILE A 137 -9.33 6.28 -5.82
CA ILE A 137 -10.29 7.35 -5.51
C ILE A 137 -11.64 6.78 -5.05
N SER A 138 -12.30 7.40 -4.06
CA SER A 138 -13.66 6.98 -3.70
C SER A 138 -14.69 7.46 -4.73
N LEU A 139 -15.75 6.67 -4.97
CA LEU A 139 -16.86 7.02 -5.85
C LEU A 139 -17.47 8.38 -5.47
N ARG A 140 -17.58 8.66 -4.16
CA ARG A 140 -18.09 9.92 -3.62
C ARG A 140 -17.21 11.12 -4.02
N GLN A 141 -15.88 10.96 -4.01
CA GLN A 141 -14.98 12.02 -4.47
C GLN A 141 -15.03 12.18 -5.97
N LEU A 142 -15.10 11.08 -6.73
CA LEU A 142 -15.24 11.15 -8.18
C LEU A 142 -16.53 11.87 -8.58
N ASN A 143 -17.68 11.51 -8.01
CA ASN A 143 -18.96 12.17 -8.31
C ASN A 143 -18.99 13.67 -7.95
N LYS A 144 -18.17 14.11 -6.99
CA LYS A 144 -17.97 15.54 -6.70
C LYS A 144 -17.11 16.27 -7.73
N LEU A 145 -16.25 15.53 -8.44
CA LEU A 145 -15.38 16.05 -9.50
C LEU A 145 -16.05 15.98 -10.89
N VAL A 146 -17.00 15.06 -11.07
CA VAL A 146 -17.78 14.85 -12.30
C VAL A 146 -19.20 15.53 -12.30
N PRO A 147 -19.45 16.74 -11.77
CA PRO A 147 -20.67 17.48 -12.11
C PRO A 147 -20.63 18.09 -13.53
N TYR A 148 -19.45 18.17 -14.15
CA TYR A 148 -19.28 18.71 -15.50
C TYR A 148 -18.82 17.58 -16.43
N ARG A 149 -19.42 17.48 -17.62
CA ARG A 149 -19.08 16.48 -18.63
C ARG A 149 -17.57 16.54 -18.90
N LEU A 150 -16.84 15.52 -18.46
CA LEU A 150 -15.39 15.44 -18.62
C LEU A 150 -15.03 15.36 -20.11
N GLY A 151 -14.25 16.31 -20.58
CA GLY A 151 -13.59 16.27 -21.89
C GLY A 151 -12.15 15.75 -21.77
N PRO A 152 -11.52 15.29 -22.87
CA PRO A 152 -10.14 14.80 -22.88
C PRO A 152 -9.13 15.76 -22.25
N GLN A 153 -9.34 17.07 -22.43
CA GLN A 153 -8.51 18.16 -21.90
C GLN A 153 -8.54 18.31 -20.38
N ASP A 154 -9.53 17.73 -19.70
CA ASP A 154 -9.64 17.84 -18.24
C ASP A 154 -8.72 16.82 -17.54
N ILE A 155 -8.26 15.77 -18.24
CA ILE A 155 -7.42 14.71 -17.68
C ILE A 155 -6.00 15.23 -17.34
N ASP A 156 -5.49 16.19 -18.11
CA ASP A 156 -4.13 16.74 -17.93
C ASP A 156 -4.01 17.74 -16.78
N GLY A 157 -5.13 18.35 -16.34
CA GLY A 157 -5.14 19.39 -15.31
C GLY A 157 -5.22 18.90 -13.85
N TYR A 158 -5.48 17.61 -13.60
CA TYR A 158 -5.85 17.11 -12.27
C TYR A 158 -4.72 16.49 -11.44
N LEU A 159 -3.48 16.52 -11.93
CA LEU A 159 -2.34 15.83 -11.30
C LEU A 159 -1.16 16.78 -11.10
N PRO A 160 -0.86 17.23 -9.86
CA PRO A 160 0.52 17.48 -9.53
C PRO A 160 1.24 16.11 -9.49
N PRO A 161 2.37 15.95 -10.21
CA PRO A 161 3.25 14.81 -9.99
C PRO A 161 3.70 14.81 -8.52
N ILE A 162 3.90 13.62 -7.94
CA ILE A 162 4.58 13.51 -6.64
C ILE A 162 6.06 13.81 -6.89
N SER A 163 6.42 15.08 -7.00
CA SER A 163 7.74 15.58 -6.65
C SER A 163 7.56 16.55 -5.50
N GLU A 164 8.19 16.23 -4.37
CA GLU A 164 8.44 17.14 -3.24
C GLU A 164 7.21 17.55 -2.40
N ALA A 165 6.82 16.68 -1.44
CA ALA A 165 6.21 17.09 -0.17
C ALA A 165 6.12 15.88 0.78
N ILE A 166 7.28 15.38 1.22
CA ILE A 166 7.40 14.93 2.61
C ILE A 166 8.03 16.12 3.32
N GLU A 167 7.21 17.12 3.65
CA GLU A 167 7.59 18.14 4.63
C GLU A 167 6.92 17.81 5.96
N ASP A 168 7.65 18.16 7.00
CA ASP A 168 7.53 17.76 8.39
C ASP A 168 6.12 17.92 8.97
N ASN A 169 5.66 16.88 9.68
CA ASN A 169 4.73 17.08 10.79
C ASN A 169 5.58 17.14 12.06
N GLU A 170 6.24 18.28 12.27
CA GLU A 170 6.35 18.82 13.62
C GLU A 170 5.06 19.57 13.95
N GLU A 171 4.72 19.56 15.23
CA GLU A 171 3.53 20.12 15.89
C GLU A 171 2.26 19.25 15.93
N GLY A 172 2.00 18.73 17.13
CA GLY A 172 0.69 18.21 17.52
C GLY A 172 0.68 17.11 18.58
N LEU A 173 1.58 17.15 19.57
CA LEU A 173 1.37 16.87 21.01
C LEU A 173 2.68 16.93 21.79
#